data_AF-A0A178GVY3-F1
#
_entry.id   AF-A0A178GVY3-F1
#
_cell.length_a   1.000
_cell.length_b   1.000
_cell.length_c   1.000
_cell.angle_alpha   90.00
_cell.angle_beta   90.00
_cell.angle_gamma   90.00
#
_symmetry.space_group_name_H-M   'P 1'
#
loop_
_entity.id
_entity.type
_entity.pdbx_description
1 polymer ?
#
loop_
_entity_poly.entity_id
_entity_poly.type
_entity_poly.pdbx_seq_one_letter_code
_entity_poly.pdbx_strand_id
1 'polypeptide(L)'
;MLELEEKWSEKYPLVTKSWQNNWENLSSYFKYSGPVRKMIYTTNPIEGLHRQIRKFTKTKGSFTSTNALYKQVYCAIKKVEQKWTTALPNWALTMSQLDIFFPGRLKIELN
;
A
#
# COMPACT_ATOMS: atom_id res chain seq x y z
N MET A 1 16.75 13.93 -4.57
CA MET A 1 17.58 13.45 -3.44
C MET A 1 18.40 14.58 -2.86
N LEU A 2 19.19 15.29 -3.67
CA LEU A 2 20.00 16.44 -3.22
C LEU A 2 19.19 17.52 -2.47
N GLU A 3 18.02 17.94 -3.00
CA GLU A 3 17.16 18.92 -2.30
C GLU A 3 16.54 18.41 -0.99
N LEU A 4 16.31 17.09 -0.87
CA LEU A 4 15.78 16.48 0.36
C LEU A 4 16.86 16.45 1.44
N GLU A 5 18.08 16.08 1.04
CA GLU A 5 19.27 16.09 1.88
C GLU A 5 19.57 17.48 2.40
N GLU A 6 19.63 18.47 1.52
CA GLU A 6 19.93 19.87 1.89
C GLU A 6 18.96 20.41 2.95
N LYS A 7 17.66 20.12 2.82
CA LYS A 7 16.64 20.68 3.71
C LYS A 7 16.43 19.91 5.01
N TRP A 8 16.63 18.59 5.02
CA TRP A 8 16.19 17.74 6.13
C TRP A 8 17.28 16.87 6.74
N SER A 9 18.49 16.81 6.18
CA SER A 9 19.57 15.97 6.71
C SER A 9 20.01 16.36 8.12
N GLU A 10 20.04 17.65 8.43
CA GLU A 10 20.43 18.14 9.75
C GLU A 10 19.44 17.71 10.84
N LYS A 11 18.13 17.78 10.54
CA LYS A 11 17.06 17.47 11.50
C LYS A 11 16.74 15.97 11.58
N TYR A 12 16.79 15.26 10.45
CA TYR A 12 16.38 13.86 10.36
C TYR A 12 17.38 13.00 9.56
N PRO A 13 18.63 12.86 10.03
CA PRO A 13 19.68 12.16 9.29
C PRO A 13 19.36 10.68 9.02
N LEU A 14 18.63 10.02 9.95
CA LEU A 14 18.23 8.62 9.81
C LEU A 14 17.22 8.40 8.67
N VAL A 15 16.32 9.37 8.45
CA VAL A 15 15.33 9.29 7.38
C VAL A 15 16.07 9.35 6.05
N THR A 16 16.91 10.36 5.86
CA THR A 16 17.69 10.55 4.63
C THR A 16 18.58 9.35 4.33
N LYS A 17 19.28 8.81 5.34
CA LYS A 17 20.09 7.59 5.18
C LYS A 17 19.26 6.38 4.74
N SER A 18 18.06 6.21 5.29
CA SER A 18 17.14 5.14 4.88
C SER A 18 16.71 5.28 3.42
N TRP A 19 16.41 6.50 2.96
CA TRP A 19 16.08 6.77 1.56
C TRP A 19 17.25 6.45 0.62
N GLN A 20 18.48 6.84 0.98
CA GLN A 20 19.69 6.54 0.20
C GLN A 20 19.93 5.04 0.11
N ASN A 21 19.92 4.34 1.24
CA ASN A 21 20.16 2.90 1.30
C ASN A 21 19.15 2.09 0.50
N ASN A 22 17.89 2.53 0.46
CA ASN A 22 16.81 1.84 -0.25
C ASN A 22 16.53 2.44 -1.64
N TRP A 23 17.34 3.39 -2.11
CA TRP A 23 17.04 4.17 -3.32
C TRP A 23 16.90 3.29 -4.57
N GLU A 24 17.71 2.24 -4.68
CA GLU A 24 17.62 1.29 -5.80
C GLU A 24 16.21 0.67 -5.92
N ASN A 25 15.66 0.23 -4.79
CA ASN A 25 14.30 -0.32 -4.74
C ASN A 25 13.23 0.75 -4.94
N LEU A 26 13.37 1.89 -4.26
CA LEU A 26 12.39 2.98 -4.32
C LEU A 26 12.32 3.63 -5.70
N SER A 27 13.45 3.73 -6.41
CA SER A 27 13.51 4.35 -7.74
C SER A 27 12.72 3.58 -8.79
N SER A 28 12.49 2.27 -8.59
CA SER A 28 11.67 1.45 -9.50
C SER A 28 10.22 1.94 -9.59
N TYR A 29 9.72 2.64 -8.57
CA TYR A 29 8.42 3.31 -8.61
C TYR A 29 8.30 4.30 -9.79
N PHE A 30 9.38 5.00 -10.15
CA PHE A 30 9.35 5.99 -11.24
C PHE A 30 9.28 5.38 -12.64
N LYS A 31 9.46 4.06 -12.77
CA LYS A 31 9.28 3.35 -14.05
C LYS A 31 7.80 3.30 -14.47
N TYR A 32 6.87 3.44 -13.52
CA TYR A 32 5.44 3.33 -13.77
C TYR A 32 4.81 4.66 -14.23
N SER A 33 3.74 4.56 -15.01
CA SER A 33 2.97 5.73 -15.47
C SER A 33 2.25 6.45 -14.32
N GLY A 34 1.81 7.69 -14.55
CA GLY A 34 1.10 8.50 -13.54
C GLY A 34 -0.10 7.79 -12.89
N PRO A 35 -1.01 7.16 -13.65
CA PRO A 35 -2.14 6.40 -13.09
C PRO A 35 -1.73 5.25 -12.17
N VAL A 36 -0.72 4.45 -12.57
CA VAL A 36 -0.21 3.34 -11.77
C VAL A 36 0.50 3.85 -10.51
N ARG A 37 1.31 4.90 -10.64
CA ARG A 37 1.97 5.57 -9.52
C ARG A 37 0.96 6.06 -8.49
N LYS A 38 -0.13 6.70 -8.95
CA LYS A 38 -1.22 7.16 -8.08
C LYS A 38 -1.81 6.04 -7.24
N MET A 39 -2.03 4.87 -7.83
CA MET A 39 -2.51 3.72 -7.09
C MET A 39 -1.49 3.26 -6.03
N ILE A 40 -0.19 3.24 -6.35
CA ILE A 40 0.87 2.78 -5.43
C ILE A 40 1.02 3.71 -4.22
N TYR A 41 1.08 5.03 -4.41
CA TYR A 41 1.28 5.96 -3.28
C TYR A 41 0.01 6.25 -2.48
N THR A 42 -1.16 5.79 -2.94
CA THR A 42 -2.41 5.98 -2.20
C THR A 42 -2.40 5.06 -0.97
N THR A 43 -2.14 5.63 0.21
CA THR A 43 -2.03 4.87 1.46
C THR A 43 -3.38 4.58 2.12
N ASN A 44 -4.44 5.31 1.76
CA ASN A 44 -5.77 5.22 2.37
C ASN A 44 -6.31 3.78 2.56
N PRO A 45 -6.22 2.86 1.57
CA PRO A 45 -6.70 1.49 1.75
C PRO A 45 -5.93 0.72 2.83
N ILE A 46 -4.60 0.82 2.82
CA ILE A 46 -3.72 0.12 3.76
C ILE A 46 -3.84 0.73 5.17
N GLU A 47 -3.82 2.06 5.28
CA GLU A 47 -4.01 2.76 6.55
C GLU A 47 -5.39 2.51 7.14
N GLY A 48 -6.43 2.50 6.29
CA GLY A 48 -7.80 2.18 6.67
C GLY A 48 -7.91 0.76 7.25
N LEU A 49 -7.30 -0.23 6.59
CA LEU A 49 -7.25 -1.60 7.09
C LEU A 49 -6.49 -1.68 8.43
N HIS A 50 -5.29 -1.09 8.51
CA HIS A 50 -4.51 -1.05 9.75
C HIS A 50 -5.28 -0.41 10.91
N ARG A 51 -6.02 0.67 10.64
CA ARG A 51 -6.86 1.34 11.64
C ARG A 51 -7.94 0.40 12.16
N GLN A 52 -8.61 -0.36 11.28
CA GLN A 52 -9.62 -1.34 11.72
C GLN A 52 -8.99 -2.45 12.56
N ILE A 53 -7.87 -3.04 12.11
CA ILE A 53 -7.18 -4.08 12.87
C ILE A 53 -6.81 -3.58 14.26
N ARG A 54 -6.18 -2.39 14.38
CA ARG A 54 -5.85 -1.78 15.67
C ARG A 54 -7.09 -1.52 16.53
N LYS A 55 -8.21 -1.09 15.93
CA LYS A 55 -9.47 -0.88 16.66
C LYS A 55 -9.98 -2.18 17.30
N PHE A 56 -9.84 -3.32 16.62
CA PHE A 56 -10.28 -4.61 17.14
C PHE A 56 -9.30 -5.23 18.12
N THR A 57 -8.00 -4.96 18.01
CA THR A 57 -7.00 -5.52 18.94
C THR A 57 -6.79 -4.67 20.19
N LYS A 58 -6.94 -3.34 20.12
CA LYS A 58 -6.66 -2.43 21.25
C LYS A 58 -7.47 -2.68 22.53
N THR A 59 -8.64 -3.31 22.41
CA THR A 59 -9.52 -3.59 23.57
C THR A 59 -9.17 -4.88 24.30
N LYS A 60 -8.27 -5.70 23.73
CA LYS A 60 -7.80 -6.95 24.33
C LYS A 60 -6.37 -6.73 24.85
N GLY A 61 -6.20 -6.77 26.17
CA GLY A 61 -4.88 -6.62 26.81
C GLY A 61 -3.94 -7.80 26.51
N SER A 62 -4.48 -9.01 26.36
CA SER A 62 -3.75 -10.20 25.92
C SER A 62 -4.69 -11.18 25.20
N PHE A 63 -4.11 -12.08 24.42
CA PHE A 63 -4.81 -13.17 23.75
C PHE A 63 -4.45 -14.49 24.40
N THR A 64 -5.43 -15.39 24.55
CA THR A 64 -5.24 -16.71 25.17
C THR A 64 -4.45 -17.69 24.30
N SER A 65 -4.37 -17.43 22.99
CA SER A 65 -3.54 -18.19 22.04
C SER A 65 -3.35 -17.39 20.75
N THR A 66 -2.34 -17.76 19.94
CA THR A 66 -2.13 -17.20 18.59
C THR A 66 -3.35 -17.41 17.69
N ASN A 67 -4.03 -18.55 17.82
CA ASN A 67 -5.26 -18.83 17.06
C ASN A 67 -6.40 -17.87 17.41
N ALA A 68 -6.51 -17.44 18.67
CA ALA A 68 -7.50 -16.43 19.06
C ALA A 68 -7.20 -15.08 18.39
N LEU A 69 -5.94 -14.68 18.32
CA LEU A 69 -5.50 -13.47 17.59
C LEU A 69 -5.83 -13.58 16.11
N TYR A 70 -5.48 -14.69 15.45
CA TYR A 70 -5.77 -14.89 14.02
C TYR A 70 -7.26 -14.81 13.70
N LYS A 71 -8.10 -15.47 14.51
CA LYS A 71 -9.57 -15.40 14.34
C LYS A 71 -10.07 -13.95 14.47
N GLN A 72 -9.53 -13.18 15.42
CA GLN A 72 -9.95 -11.80 15.62
C GLN A 72 -9.52 -10.88 14.47
N VAL A 73 -8.31 -11.05 13.95
CA VAL A 73 -7.84 -10.32 12.76
C VAL A 73 -8.65 -10.71 11.53
N TYR A 74 -8.94 -12.00 11.34
CA TYR A 74 -9.78 -12.49 10.25
C TYR A 74 -11.18 -11.85 10.28
N CYS A 75 -11.83 -11.82 11.45
CA CYS A 75 -13.13 -11.16 11.61
C CYS A 75 -13.07 -9.65 11.31
N ALA A 76 -11.97 -8.99 11.66
CA ALA A 76 -11.76 -7.57 11.32
C ALA A 76 -11.65 -7.37 9.80
N ILE A 77 -10.88 -8.20 9.12
CA ILE A 77 -10.73 -8.18 7.65
C ILE A 77 -12.08 -8.41 6.97
N LYS A 78 -12.83 -9.43 7.40
CA LYS A 78 -14.18 -9.73 6.84
C LYS A 78 -15.14 -8.54 6.97
N LYS A 79 -15.08 -7.79 8.07
CA LYS A 79 -15.88 -6.56 8.25
C LYS A 79 -15.42 -5.40 7.35
N VAL A 80 -14.12 -5.31 7.03
CA VAL A 80 -13.60 -4.32 6.09
C VAL A 80 -14.01 -4.67 4.68
N GLU A 81 -13.88 -5.94 4.30
CA GLU A 81 -14.24 -6.48 2.98
C GLU A 81 -15.70 -6.18 2.62
N GLN A 82 -16.62 -6.27 3.58
CA GLN A 82 -18.03 -5.89 3.39
C GLN A 82 -18.24 -4.44 2.93
N LYS A 83 -17.27 -3.54 3.18
CA LYS A 83 -17.33 -2.13 2.79
C LYS A 83 -16.57 -1.83 1.49
N TRP A 84 -15.79 -2.78 0.99
CA TRP A 84 -15.01 -2.63 -0.24
C TRP A 84 -15.84 -2.99 -1.46
N THR A 85 -16.91 -2.22 -1.69
CA THR A 85 -17.82 -2.39 -2.83
C THR A 85 -17.57 -1.38 -3.95
N THR A 86 -16.85 -0.31 -3.66
CA THR A 86 -16.61 0.78 -4.62
C THR A 86 -15.51 0.39 -5.61
N ALA A 87 -15.78 0.62 -6.90
CA ALA A 87 -14.78 0.47 -7.95
C ALA A 87 -13.63 1.47 -7.79
N LEU A 88 -12.43 1.06 -8.19
CA LEU A 88 -11.26 1.94 -8.16
C LEU A 88 -11.41 3.05 -9.22
N PRO A 89 -11.12 4.31 -8.87
CA PRO A 89 -11.21 5.41 -9.82
C PRO A 89 -10.18 5.22 -10.94
N ASN A 90 -10.60 5.48 -12.19
CA ASN A 90 -9.77 5.36 -13.39
C ASN A 90 -9.12 3.98 -13.59
N TRP A 91 -9.76 2.91 -13.09
CA TRP A 91 -9.20 1.56 -13.15
C TRP A 91 -8.92 1.09 -14.59
N ALA A 92 -9.81 1.37 -15.54
CA ALA A 92 -9.61 0.98 -16.95
C ALA A 92 -8.31 1.57 -17.54
N LEU A 93 -8.04 2.86 -17.27
CA LEU A 93 -6.81 3.52 -17.71
C LEU A 93 -5.58 2.90 -17.04
N THR A 94 -5.62 2.69 -15.73
CA THR A 94 -4.52 2.06 -14.98
C THR A 94 -4.24 0.64 -15.51
N MET A 95 -5.29 -0.14 -15.79
CA MET A 95 -5.17 -1.49 -16.34
C MET A 95 -4.52 -1.49 -17.73
N SER A 96 -4.94 -0.60 -18.62
CA SER A 96 -4.31 -0.44 -19.94
C SER A 96 -2.82 -0.09 -19.84
N GLN A 97 -2.45 0.80 -18.93
CA GLN A 97 -1.04 1.15 -18.70
C GLN A 97 -0.23 -0.03 -18.14
N LEU A 98 -0.84 -0.87 -17.29
CA LEU A 98 -0.20 -2.08 -16.79
C LEU A 98 -0.01 -3.13 -17.89
N ASP A 99 -0.97 -3.25 -18.82
CA ASP A 99 -0.86 -4.19 -19.94
C ASP A 99 0.29 -3.82 -20.89
N ILE A 100 0.41 -2.52 -21.21
CA ILE A 100 1.53 -2.00 -22.01
C ILE A 100 2.87 -2.27 -21.31
N PHE A 101 2.93 -2.07 -19.99
CA PHE A 101 4.16 -2.28 -19.22
C PHE A 101 4.51 -3.77 -19.02
N PHE A 102 3.51 -4.65 -18.99
CA PHE A 102 3.66 -6.09 -18.78
C PHE A 102 2.98 -6.89 -19.90
N PRO A 103 3.50 -6.83 -21.15
CA PRO A 103 2.83 -7.41 -22.30
C PRO A 103 2.64 -8.92 -22.14
N GLY A 104 1.44 -9.40 -22.47
CA GLY A 104 1.08 -10.82 -22.44
C GLY A 104 0.90 -11.42 -21.03
N ARG A 105 0.98 -10.61 -19.96
CA ARG A 105 0.73 -11.08 -18.59
C ARG A 105 -0.72 -10.94 -18.17
N LEU A 106 -1.39 -9.89 -18.61
CA LEU A 106 -2.80 -9.68 -18.31
C LEU A 106 -3.62 -10.43 -19.37
N LYS A 107 -4.30 -11.51 -18.96
CA LYS A 107 -5.30 -12.19 -19.80
C LYS A 107 -6.58 -11.37 -19.77
N ILE A 108 -6.57 -10.20 -20.39
CA ILE A 108 -7.74 -9.31 -20.43
C ILE A 108 -8.67 -9.85 -21.51
N GLU A 109 -9.69 -10.60 -21.10
CA GLU A 109 -10.86 -10.84 -21.95
C GLU A 109 -11.62 -9.51 -22.02
N LEU A 110 -11.47 -8.80 -23.14
CA LEU A 110 -12.31 -7.66 -23.47
C LEU A 110 -13.70 -8.21 -23.84
N ASN A 111 -14.56 -8.35 -22.83
CA ASN A 111 -16.00 -8.56 -23.02
C ASN A 111 -16.70 -7.25 -23.37
#